data_AF-A0A2V7M0V8-F1
#
_entry.id   AF-A0A2V7M0V8-F1
#
_cell.length_a   1.000
_cell.length_b   1.000
_cell.length_c   1.000
_cell.angle_alpha   90.00
_cell.angle_beta   90.00
_cell.angle_gamma   90.00
#
_symmetry.space_group_name_H-M   'P 1'
#
loop_
_entity.id
_entity.type
_entity.pdbx_description
1 polymer ?
#
loop_
_entity_poly.entity_id
_entity_poly.type
_entity_poly.pdbx_seq_one_letter_code
_entity_poly.pdbx_strand_id
1 'polypeptide(L)'
;MYGLIAAALGVVVAGLSLPRRRALGLIGLLFAAPWLDFAGMWLTKLASPRFAIVTLAGGWAMGVAFLIVATLAVHQMWLSRERD
;
A
#
# COMPACT_ATOMS: atom_id res chain seq x y z
N MET A 1 -6.91 4.47 -11.88
CA MET A 1 -5.53 3.97 -11.94
C MET A 1 -5.07 3.39 -10.60
N TYR A 2 -5.05 4.14 -9.50
CA TYR A 2 -4.60 3.66 -8.19
C TYR A 2 -5.34 2.44 -7.63
N GLY A 3 -6.66 2.34 -7.82
CA GLY A 3 -7.43 1.16 -7.39
C GLY A 3 -7.02 -0.15 -8.08
N LEU A 4 -6.59 -0.08 -9.35
CA LEU A 4 -6.10 -1.26 -10.09
C LEU A 4 -4.72 -1.69 -9.57
N ILE A 5 -3.84 -0.72 -9.28
CA ILE A 5 -2.52 -1.00 -8.68
C ILE A 5 -2.70 -1.62 -7.29
N ALA A 6 -3.59 -1.06 -6.46
CA ALA A 6 -3.89 -1.60 -5.14
C ALA A 6 -4.51 -3.01 -5.22
N ALA A 7 -5.40 -3.26 -6.18
CA ALA A 7 -5.97 -4.60 -6.41
C ALA A 7 -4.91 -5.61 -6.84
N ALA A 8 -4.07 -5.27 -7.81
CA ALA A 8 -2.97 -6.12 -8.28
C ALA A 8 -1.98 -6.44 -7.15
N LEU A 9 -1.57 -5.43 -6.38
CA LEU A 9 -0.72 -5.63 -5.20
C LEU A 9 -1.44 -6.41 -4.10
N GLY A 10 -2.75 -6.26 -3.97
CA GLY A 10 -3.54 -7.06 -3.05
C GLY A 10 -3.54 -8.55 -3.41
N VAL A 11 -3.58 -8.88 -4.71
CA VAL A 11 -3.41 -10.26 -5.19
C VAL A 11 -2.01 -10.79 -4.87
N VAL A 12 -0.98 -9.97 -5.08
CA VAL A 12 0.40 -10.34 -4.71
C VAL A 12 0.48 -10.64 -3.21
N VAL A 13 -0.06 -9.77 -2.35
CA VAL A 13 -0.07 -9.97 -0.89
C VAL A 13 -0.87 -11.21 -0.49
N ALA A 14 -1.97 -11.51 -1.18
CA ALA A 14 -2.75 -12.73 -0.93
C ALA A 14 -1.96 -14.02 -1.25
N GLY A 15 -1.03 -13.95 -2.19
CA GLY A 15 -0.12 -15.06 -2.52
C GLY A 15 1.12 -15.16 -1.62
N LEU A 16 1.37 -14.20 -0.73
CA LEU A 16 2.49 -14.26 0.22
C LEU A 16 2.15 -15.16 1.41
N SER A 17 3.13 -15.95 1.86
CA SER A 17 3.07 -16.71 3.12
C SER A 17 3.12 -15.77 4.33
N LEU A 18 1.99 -15.13 4.63
CA LEU A 18 1.81 -14.20 5.75
C LEU A 18 0.63 -14.64 6.62
N PRO A 19 0.67 -14.36 7.94
CA PRO A 19 -0.50 -14.54 8.78
C PRO A 19 -1.63 -13.62 8.28
N ARG A 20 -2.85 -14.16 8.18
CA ARG A 20 -4.02 -13.50 7.56
C ARG A 20 -4.28 -12.07 8.05
N ARG A 21 -4.05 -11.78 9.33
CA ARG A 21 -4.16 -10.42 9.89
C ARG A 21 -3.19 -9.42 9.24
N ARG A 22 -1.94 -9.83 8.98
CA ARG A 22 -0.93 -8.97 8.33
C ARG A 22 -1.23 -8.78 6.85
N ALA A 23 -1.66 -9.84 6.16
CA ALA A 23 -2.08 -9.76 4.76
C ALA A 23 -3.25 -8.79 4.57
N LEU A 24 -4.31 -8.92 5.38
CA LEU A 24 -5.46 -8.00 5.35
C LEU A 24 -5.08 -6.56 5.72
N GLY A 25 -4.18 -6.38 6.70
CA GLY A 25 -3.65 -5.07 7.06
C GLY A 25 -2.91 -4.41 5.90
N LEU A 26 -2.07 -5.16 5.19
CA LEU A 26 -1.35 -4.66 4.00
C LEU A 26 -2.30 -4.33 2.86
N ILE A 27 -3.26 -5.20 2.55
CA ILE A 27 -4.28 -4.94 1.52
C ILE A 27 -5.08 -3.69 1.86
N GLY A 28 -5.53 -3.57 3.11
CA GLY A 28 -6.24 -2.39 3.60
C GLY A 28 -5.40 -1.13 3.46
N LEU A 29 -4.11 -1.18 3.81
CA LEU A 29 -3.20 -0.05 3.68
C LEU A 29 -2.97 0.35 2.21
N LEU A 30 -2.78 -0.63 1.32
CA LEU A 30 -2.61 -0.41 -0.12
C LEU A 30 -3.82 0.28 -0.76
N PHE A 31 -5.02 0.04 -0.24
CA PHE A 31 -6.23 0.74 -0.66
C PHE A 31 -6.40 2.09 0.03
N ALA A 32 -6.14 2.18 1.34
CA ALA A 32 -6.38 3.40 2.12
C ALA A 32 -5.40 4.53 1.79
N ALA A 33 -4.12 4.21 1.56
CA ALA A 33 -3.09 5.24 1.33
C ALA A 33 -3.34 6.09 0.06
N PRO A 34 -3.67 5.50 -1.11
CA PRO A 34 -4.04 6.29 -2.29
C PRO A 34 -5.31 7.14 -2.06
N TRP A 35 -6.31 6.59 -1.35
CA TRP A 35 -7.52 7.36 -1.02
C TRP A 35 -7.21 8.55 -0.12
N LEU A 36 -6.30 8.39 0.85
CA LEU A 36 -5.85 9.48 1.72
C LEU A 36 -5.10 10.56 0.92
N ASP A 37 -4.23 10.14 0.01
CA ASP A 37 -3.48 11.03 -0.88
C ASP A 37 -4.42 11.88 -1.75
N PHE A 38 -5.40 11.22 -2.39
CA PHE A 38 -6.44 11.88 -3.16
C PHE A 38 -7.27 12.84 -2.32
N ALA A 39 -7.72 12.41 -1.14
CA ALA A 39 -8.49 13.26 -0.24
C ALA A 39 -7.69 14.53 0.07
N GLY A 40 -6.40 14.41 0.41
CA GLY A 40 -5.51 15.55 0.62
C GLY A 40 -5.45 16.48 -0.60
N MET A 41 -5.30 15.94 -1.81
CA MET A 41 -5.25 16.76 -3.03
C MET A 41 -6.54 17.53 -3.28
N TRP A 42 -7.69 16.95 -2.96
CA TRP A 42 -8.98 17.65 -3.05
C TRP A 42 -9.15 18.69 -1.94
N LEU A 43 -8.80 18.35 -0.70
CA LEU A 43 -8.88 19.24 0.45
C LEU A 43 -7.96 20.46 0.32
N THR A 44 -6.78 20.31 -0.30
CA THR A 44 -5.89 21.45 -0.59
C THR A 44 -6.53 22.46 -1.54
N LYS A 45 -7.32 21.98 -2.50
CA LYS A 45 -8.01 22.82 -3.49
C LYS A 45 -9.31 23.42 -2.96
N LEU A 46 -10.08 22.64 -2.20
CA LEU A 46 -11.45 23.00 -1.80
C LEU A 46 -11.55 23.66 -0.42
N ALA A 47 -10.60 23.42 0.48
CA ALA A 47 -10.70 23.90 1.86
C ALA A 47 -9.49 24.77 2.27
N SER A 48 -8.26 24.24 2.20
CA SER A 48 -7.07 24.97 2.64
C SER A 48 -5.77 24.33 2.15
N PRO A 49 -4.75 25.11 1.77
CA PRO A 49 -3.41 24.60 1.43
C PRO A 49 -2.76 23.76 2.54
N ARG A 50 -3.14 23.94 3.81
CA ARG A 50 -2.59 23.19 4.95
C ARG A 50 -2.87 21.69 4.89
N PHE A 51 -3.87 21.26 4.12
CA PHE A 51 -4.16 19.84 3.91
C PHE A 51 -3.12 19.12 3.03
N ALA A 52 -2.10 19.82 2.53
CA ALA A 52 -0.98 19.20 1.82
C ALA A 52 -0.27 18.14 2.67
N ILE A 53 -0.34 18.25 4.00
CA ILE A 53 0.18 17.22 4.92
C ILE A 53 -0.55 15.88 4.77
N VAL A 54 -1.84 15.89 4.40
CA VAL A 54 -2.64 14.68 4.19
C VAL A 54 -2.20 13.97 2.91
N THR A 55 -1.96 14.73 1.84
CA THR A 55 -1.33 14.23 0.61
C THR A 55 0.05 13.65 0.90
N LEU A 56 0.88 14.39 1.63
CA LEU A 56 2.22 13.91 2.00
C LEU A 56 2.16 12.60 2.79
N ALA A 57 1.28 12.50 3.79
CA ALA A 57 1.09 11.28 4.57
C ALA A 57 0.58 10.12 3.71
N GLY A 58 -0.39 10.37 2.82
CA GLY A 58 -0.91 9.37 1.88
C GLY A 58 0.16 8.83 0.94
N GLY A 59 0.94 9.73 0.32
CA GLY A 59 2.06 9.37 -0.55
C GLY A 59 3.14 8.54 0.16
N TRP A 60 3.55 8.96 1.38
CA TRP A 60 4.52 8.20 2.18
C TRP A 60 3.98 6.83 2.61
N ALA A 61 2.73 6.76 3.06
CA ALA A 61 2.10 5.49 3.43
C ALA A 61 2.06 4.52 2.24
N MET A 62 1.78 5.02 1.04
CA MET A 62 1.77 4.24 -0.18
C MET A 62 3.17 3.73 -0.54
N GLY A 63 4.18 4.59 -0.48
CA GLY A 63 5.58 4.20 -0.73
C GLY A 63 6.08 3.13 0.24
N VAL A 64 5.79 3.28 1.54
CA VAL A 64 6.15 2.30 2.57
C VAL A 64 5.42 0.97 2.33
N ALA A 65 4.13 1.00 2.03
CA ALA A 65 3.36 -0.22 1.75
C ALA A 65 3.95 -0.98 0.55
N PHE A 66 4.28 -0.28 -0.54
CA PHE A 66 4.86 -0.89 -1.73
C PHE A 66 6.24 -1.47 -1.44
N LEU A 67 7.08 -0.75 -0.68
CA LEU A 67 8.41 -1.23 -0.29
C LEU A 67 8.32 -2.51 0.55
N ILE A 68 7.39 -2.58 1.51
CA ILE A 68 7.18 -3.77 2.33
C ILE A 68 6.74 -4.95 1.45
N VAL A 69 5.75 -4.75 0.58
CA VAL A 69 5.26 -5.83 -0.31
C VAL A 69 6.37 -6.31 -1.24
N ALA A 70 7.12 -5.40 -1.85
CA ALA A 70 8.24 -5.74 -2.72
C ALA A 70 9.32 -6.53 -1.97
N THR A 71 9.71 -6.08 -0.78
CA THR A 71 10.73 -6.76 0.04
C THR A 71 10.27 -8.16 0.44
N LEU A 72 9.01 -8.31 0.86
CA LEU A 72 8.45 -9.62 1.23
C LEU A 72 8.37 -10.56 0.03
N ALA A 73 7.94 -10.06 -1.13
CA ALA A 73 7.87 -10.86 -2.35
C ALA A 73 9.26 -11.32 -2.79
N VAL A 74 10.25 -10.41 -2.85
CA VAL A 74 11.64 -10.75 -3.21
C VAL A 74 12.22 -11.74 -2.20
N HIS A 75 12.02 -11.51 -0.90
CA HIS A 75 12.50 -12.42 0.14
C HIS A 75 11.90 -13.82 -0.01
N GLN A 76 10.59 -13.95 -0.23
CA GLN A 76 9.98 -15.27 -0.39
C GLN A 76 10.40 -15.97 -1.69
N MET A 77 10.53 -15.24 -2.79
CA MET A 77 10.96 -15.80 -4.08
C MET A 77 12.42 -16.25 -4.08
N TRP A 78 13.31 -15.50 -3.42
CA TRP A 78 14.75 -15.75 -3.48
C TRP A 78 15.28 -16.58 -2.30
N LEU A 79 14.75 -16.38 -1.09
CA LEU A 79 15.28 -16.98 0.15
C LEU A 79 14.40 -18.09 0.72
N SER A 80 13.16 -18.25 0.26
CA SER A 80 12.23 -19.30 0.74
C SER A 80 11.84 -20.30 -0.35
N ARG A 81 12.69 -20.47 -1.36
CA ARG A 81 12.49 -21.40 -2.49
C ARG A 81 12.38 -22.88 -2.07
N GLU A 82 12.60 -23.21 -0.80
CA GLU A 82 12.55 -24.56 -0.24
C GLU A 82 11.81 -24.55 1.10
N ARG A 83 10.47 -24.65 1.05
CA ARG A 83 9.72 -25.40 2.06
C ARG A 83 8.40 -25.89 1.45
N ASP A 84 8.52 -27.06 0.82
CA ASP A 84 7.50 -28.06 0.45
C ASP A 84 6.26 -27.61 -0.34
#